data_AF-A0A0X3S0L1-F1
#
_entry.id   AF-A0A0X3S0L1-F1
#
_cell.length_a   1.000
_cell.length_b   1.000
_cell.length_c   1.000
_cell.angle_alpha   90.00
_cell.angle_beta   90.00
_cell.angle_gamma   90.00
#
_symmetry.space_group_name_H-M   'P 1'
#
loop_
_entity.id
_entity.type
_entity.pdbx_description
1 polymer ?
#
loop_
_entity_poly.entity_id
_entity_poly.type
_entity_poly.pdbx_seq_one_letter_code
_entity_poly.pdbx_strand_id
1 'polypeptide(L)' 'MTRESLAAMIYSLCDDFHRRGDEWENRTVEDYLSALARCITDLPGSYRHRGEEMPPDGDWTYFARALSAAVVYE' A
#
# COMPACT_ATOMS: atom_id res chain seq x y z
N MET A 1 -12.78 -0.14 -4.30
CA MET A 1 -11.71 -1.02 -4.82
C MET A 1 -12.10 -2.45 -4.51
N THR A 2 -11.97 -3.41 -5.44
CA THR A 2 -12.20 -4.84 -5.14
C THR A 2 -10.89 -5.54 -4.76
N ARG A 3 -10.98 -6.76 -4.22
CA ARG A 3 -9.80 -7.59 -3.89
C ARG A 3 -8.94 -7.87 -5.13
N GLU A 4 -9.57 -8.16 -6.26
CA GLU A 4 -8.93 -8.43 -7.53
C GLU A 4 -8.25 -7.16 -8.08
N SER A 5 -8.90 -6.00 -7.96
CA SER A 5 -8.28 -4.72 -8.34
C SER A 5 -7.06 -4.40 -7.48
N LEU A 6 -7.12 -4.67 -6.18
CA LEU A 6 -5.97 -4.49 -5.27
C LEU A 6 -4.82 -5.45 -5.64
N ALA A 7 -5.12 -6.73 -5.88
CA ALA A 7 -4.12 -7.71 -6.29
C ALA A 7 -3.46 -7.33 -7.62
N ALA A 8 -4.24 -6.91 -8.62
CA ALA A 8 -3.72 -6.46 -9.90
C ALA A 8 -2.81 -5.22 -9.76
N MET A 9 -3.18 -4.27 -8.89
CA MET A 9 -2.35 -3.12 -8.58
C MET A 9 -1.02 -3.54 -7.94
N ILE A 10 -1.04 -4.48 -6.98
CA ILE A 10 0.18 -5.01 -6.35
C ILE A 10 1.07 -5.71 -7.38
N TYR A 11 0.51 -6.53 -8.27
CA TYR A 11 1.29 -7.14 -9.35
C TYR A 11 1.92 -6.10 -10.29
N SER A 12 1.21 -5.02 -10.60
CA SER A 12 1.75 -3.92 -11.38
C SER A 12 2.91 -3.21 -10.68
N LEU A 13 2.86 -3.06 -9.35
CA LEU A 13 3.97 -2.50 -8.56
C LEU A 13 5.17 -3.43 -8.56
N CYS A 14 4.95 -4.74 -8.43
CA CYS A 14 6.03 -5.73 -8.55
C CYS A 14 6.70 -5.66 -9.93
N ASP A 15 5.92 -5.63 -11.00
CA ASP A 15 6.42 -5.53 -12.38
C ASP A 15 7.17 -4.20 -12.63
N ASP A 16 6.70 -3.09 -12.08
CA ASP A 16 7.43 -1.82 -12.12
C ASP A 16 8.76 -1.89 -11.38
N PHE A 17 8.77 -2.45 -10.16
CA PHE A 17 9.99 -2.65 -9.39
C PHE A 17 11.00 -3.56 -10.12
N HIS A 18 10.54 -4.61 -10.81
CA HIS A 18 11.43 -5.46 -11.62
C HIS A 18 12.08 -4.69 -12.78
N ARG A 19 11.37 -3.75 -13.40
CA ARG A 19 11.91 -2.98 -14.54
C ARG A 19 12.73 -1.77 -14.13
N ARG A 20 12.34 -1.09 -13.05
CA ARG A 20 12.80 0.25 -12.67
C ARG A 20 13.11 0.37 -11.17
N GLY A 21 13.29 -0.74 -10.46
CA GLY A 21 13.61 -0.73 -9.03
C GLY A 21 14.88 0.03 -8.68
N ASP A 22 15.77 0.27 -9.65
CA ASP A 22 16.93 1.13 -9.47
C ASP A 22 16.58 2.61 -9.24
N GLU A 23 15.43 3.05 -9.78
CA GLU A 23 14.92 4.42 -9.69
C GLU A 23 14.07 4.65 -8.42
N TRP A 24 13.68 3.56 -7.73
CA TRP A 24 12.88 3.67 -6.51
C TRP A 24 13.74 4.17 -5.35
N GLU A 25 13.19 5.08 -4.54
CA GLU A 25 13.86 5.54 -3.31
C GLU A 25 13.86 4.44 -2.23
N ASN A 26 12.78 3.66 -2.14
CA ASN A 26 12.57 2.62 -1.13
C ASN A 26 12.76 1.23 -1.74
N ARG A 27 14.00 0.76 -1.80
CA ARG A 27 14.40 -0.44 -2.56
C ARG A 27 14.44 -1.73 -1.75
N THR A 28 14.48 -1.61 -0.43
CA THR A 28 14.38 -2.76 0.48
C THR A 28 12.93 -2.95 0.93
N VAL A 29 12.58 -4.17 1.32
CA VAL A 29 11.26 -4.46 1.90
C VAL A 29 11.03 -3.61 3.16
N GLU A 30 12.06 -3.40 3.98
CA GLU A 30 11.99 -2.58 5.18
C GLU A 30 11.68 -1.10 4.87
N ASP A 31 12.42 -0.50 3.94
CA ASP A 31 12.21 0.90 3.53
C ASP A 31 10.83 1.08 2.90
N TYR A 32 10.42 0.14 2.03
CA TYR A 32 9.14 0.18 1.35
C TYR A 32 7.96 0.09 2.31
N LEU A 33 7.99 -0.86 3.25
CA LEU A 33 6.94 -1.00 4.26
C LEU A 33 6.91 0.20 5.22
N SER A 34 8.08 0.74 5.58
CA SER A 34 8.18 1.94 6.42
C SER A 34 7.59 3.18 5.73
N ALA A 35 7.89 3.37 4.44
CA ALA A 35 7.34 4.45 3.63
C ALA A 35 5.82 4.28 3.45
N LEU A 36 5.34 3.06 3.17
CA LEU A 36 3.92 2.75 3.04
C LEU A 36 3.14 3.07 4.33
N ALA A 37 3.69 2.72 5.49
CA ALA A 37 3.08 3.03 6.79
C ALA A 37 3.00 4.54 7.06
N ARG A 38 4.06 5.29 6.73
CA ARG A 38 4.06 6.77 6.82
C ARG A 38 2.98 7.37 5.90
N CYS A 39 2.93 6.94 4.64
CA CYS A 39 1.91 7.38 3.69
C CYS A 39 0.49 7.15 4.22
N ILE A 40 0.18 5.96 4.73
CA ILE A 40 -1.15 5.63 5.27
C ILE A 40 -1.49 6.50 6.49
N THR A 41 -0.53 6.77 7.36
CA THR A 41 -0.72 7.61 8.54
C THR A 41 -0.99 9.07 8.17
N ASP A 42 -0.41 9.55 7.08
CA ASP A 42 -0.58 10.91 6.58
C ASP A 42 -1.84 11.11 5.70
N LEU A 43 -2.46 10.01 5.21
CA LEU A 43 -3.66 10.05 4.38
C LEU A 43 -4.77 10.95 4.94
N PRO A 44 -5.16 10.89 6.23
CA PRO A 44 -6.22 11.72 6.79
C PRO A 44 -5.96 13.22 6.65
N GLY A 45 -4.70 13.65 6.72
CA GLY A 45 -4.30 15.05 6.48
C GLY A 45 -4.58 15.49 5.04
N SER A 46 -4.40 14.58 4.07
CA SER A 46 -4.64 14.83 2.64
C SER A 46 -6.12 14.83 2.24
N TYR A 47 -6.95 14.03 2.92
CA TYR A 47 -8.42 14.03 2.77
C TYR A 47 -9.02 15.33 3.33
N ARG A 48 -8.56 15.74 4.52
CA ARG A 48 -8.96 17.01 5.14
C ARG A 48 -8.61 18.22 4.28
N HIS A 49 -7.45 18.21 3.62
CA HIS A 49 -7.04 19.29 2.71
C HIS A 49 -7.88 19.34 1.42
N ARG A 50 -8.41 18.20 0.97
CA ARG A 50 -9.29 18.09 -0.22
C ARG A 50 -10.78 18.25 0.07
N GLY A 51 -11.18 18.37 1.34
CA GLY A 51 -12.59 18.47 1.74
C GLY A 51 -13.36 17.16 1.58
N GLU A 52 -12.65 16.03 1.48
CA GLU A 52 -13.24 14.70 1.35
C GLU A 52 -13.24 14.00 2.72
N GLU A 53 -14.33 13.30 3.06
CA GLU A 53 -14.40 12.49 4.27
C GLU A 53 -13.83 11.09 4.02
N MET A 54 -12.97 10.63 4.92
CA MET A 54 -12.42 9.28 4.86
C MET A 54 -13.55 8.29 5.19
N PRO A 55 -13.73 7.20 4.41
CA PRO A 55 -14.75 6.21 4.72
C PRO A 55 -14.52 5.63 6.13
N PRO A 56 -15.54 5.65 7.01
CA PRO A 56 -15.40 5.33 8.43
C PRO A 56 -15.01 3.87 8.69
N ASP A 57 -15.35 2.98 7.75
CA ASP A 57 -15.09 1.53 7.81
C ASP A 57 -14.13 1.09 6.71
N GLY A 58 -13.05 1.85 6.48
CA GLY A 58 -12.01 1.42 5.55
C GLY A 58 -11.57 -0.01 5.88
N ASP A 59 -11.48 -0.88 4.87
CA ASP A 59 -11.06 -2.29 4.93
C ASP A 59 -9.60 -2.50 5.43
N TRP A 60 -9.07 -1.57 6.23
CA TRP A 60 -7.74 -1.59 6.85
C TRP A 60 -7.47 -2.87 7.62
N THR A 61 -8.51 -3.46 8.23
CA THR A 61 -8.38 -4.76 8.90
C THR A 61 -8.07 -5.87 7.91
N TYR A 62 -8.71 -5.90 6.74
CA TYR A 62 -8.43 -6.88 5.69
C TYR A 62 -7.08 -6.63 5.03
N PHE A 63 -6.73 -5.36 4.81
CA PHE A 63 -5.42 -4.98 4.29
C PHE A 63 -4.28 -5.41 5.24
N ALA A 64 -4.42 -5.14 6.54
CA ALA A 64 -3.46 -5.58 7.55
C ALA A 64 -3.34 -7.11 7.64
N ARG A 65 -4.47 -7.82 7.54
CA ARG A 65 -4.48 -9.29 7.47
C ARG A 65 -3.77 -9.82 6.23
N ALA A 66 -4.00 -9.22 5.06
CA ALA A 66 -3.34 -9.60 3.81
C ALA A 66 -1.81 -9.36 3.87
N LEU A 67 -1.38 -8.21 4.38
CA LEU A 67 0.04 -7.92 4.60
C LEU A 67 0.69 -8.92 5.57
N SER A 68 -0.01 -9.27 6.65
CA SER A 68 0.48 -10.25 7.63
C SER A 68 0.58 -11.65 7.03
N ALA A 69 -0.39 -12.05 6.20
CA ALA A 69 -0.38 -13.34 5.52
C ALA A 69 0.74 -13.44 4.47
N ALA A 70 1.10 -12.35 3.79
CA ALA A 70 2.13 -12.33 2.76
C ALA A 70 3.54 -12.74 3.24
N VAL A 71 3.80 -12.69 4.55
CA VAL A 71 5.07 -13.17 5.14
C VAL A 71 5.20 -14.70 5.07
N VAL A 72 4.09 -15.43 5.12
CA VAL A 72 4.04 -16.90 5.20
C VAL A 72 3.43 -17.56 3.97
N TYR A 73 2.85 -16.78 3.08
CA TYR A 73 2.16 -17.26 1.89
C TYR A 73 3.19 -17.65 0.81
N GLU A 74 3.09 -18.89 0.28
CA GLU A 74 3.94 -19.44 -0.79
C GLU A 74 3.50 -19.02 -2.20
#